data_AF-A0A318KXQ0-F1
#
_entry.id   AF-A0A318KXQ0-F1
#
_cell.length_a   1.000
_cell.length_b   1.000
_cell.length_c   1.000
_cell.angle_alpha   90.00
_cell.angle_beta   90.00
_cell.angle_gamma   90.00
#
_symmetry.space_group_name_H-M   'P 1'
#
loop_
_entity.id
_entity.type
_entity.pdbx_description
1 polymer ?
#
loop_
_entity_poly.entity_id
_entity_poly.type
_entity_poly.pdbx_seq_one_letter_code
_entity_poly.pdbx_strand_id
1 'polypeptide(L)'
;MFSWFLRMSIRWKLQLGFFVVTMITTIFNRLLATHELSKMIEIARADQVPAAVLAQMMDNRSTYIFNSFWESGLEFMVQFMVIGFVARQLVRPIQELRDAMQAMSRGDLVHRLQETARDELGELQASFNLMRRRFADILREIENSGKQMHQSAFQVTTIAREIAEVSRKEESRSVEVHQVTRSLSDIAHQVEQRAQAAIEQSTLLENRGLEGIDSVRRNIQMMDETATGVAAASTSIGELEAESARIHAIIDTIHDIAGQTNLLALNAAIEAARAGELGRGFAVVADEVRKLAERSSASAQEVANIIQGLGVRVREVTGSMQNVVEQVADGRQVANRTVEVIEGMVQEISVAAEGSRAIGEGSQTQVAELGRLQHTLEALFATLHESGSKVTATAAIGETIFEVSERLNQTMGGFNFRRELQTSRTTEEKRRFPRAENSLRVHVVHEERAFEGISLDISLSGLRLSLGQDQILPSQALLGLKLYMPRSSLEEFRNQQPISLSGRVMWLRKDGEHTLYGIQFENLNEASRQALRQAVTYFNKAPEYQ
;
A
#
# COMPACT_ATOMS: atom_id res chain seq x y z
N MET A 1 70.23 40.12 -36.94
CA MET A 1 70.68 39.00 -37.81
C MET A 1 70.22 37.61 -37.33
N PHE A 2 70.05 37.38 -36.01
CA PHE A 2 69.60 36.07 -35.46
C PHE A 2 68.11 35.70 -35.66
N SER A 3 67.25 36.66 -36.00
CA SER A 3 65.80 36.41 -36.15
C SER A 3 65.44 35.50 -37.34
N TRP A 4 66.22 35.54 -38.41
CA TRP A 4 66.02 34.68 -39.58
C TRP A 4 66.32 33.20 -39.26
N PHE A 5 67.42 32.94 -38.57
CA PHE A 5 67.80 31.58 -38.15
C PHE A 5 66.76 30.98 -37.21
N LEU A 6 66.22 31.76 -36.27
CA LEU A 6 65.18 31.31 -35.34
C LEU A 6 63.89 30.86 -36.04
N ARG A 7 63.51 31.50 -37.15
CA ARG A 7 62.32 31.16 -37.96
C ARG A 7 62.48 29.92 -38.83
N MET A 8 63.70 29.40 -39.00
CA MET A 8 63.92 28.19 -39.77
C MET A 8 63.44 26.93 -39.03
N SER A 9 62.89 25.99 -39.79
CA SER A 9 62.56 24.65 -39.28
C SER A 9 63.80 23.97 -38.70
N ILE A 10 63.61 23.06 -37.74
CA ILE A 10 64.69 22.26 -37.14
C ILE A 10 65.50 21.54 -38.23
N ARG A 11 64.85 21.07 -39.31
CA ARG A 11 65.50 20.47 -40.48
C ARG A 11 66.55 21.41 -41.08
N TRP A 12 66.16 22.64 -41.39
CA TRP A 12 67.07 23.64 -41.97
C TRP A 12 68.15 24.10 -41.00
N LYS A 13 67.86 24.18 -39.70
CA LYS A 13 68.86 24.50 -38.66
C LYS A 13 69.94 23.43 -38.55
N LEU A 14 69.55 22.15 -38.51
CA LEU A 14 70.49 21.03 -38.50
C LEU A 14 71.27 20.95 -39.81
N GLN A 15 70.57 21.08 -40.95
CA GLN A 15 71.19 20.99 -42.27
C GLN A 15 72.23 22.08 -42.50
N LEU A 16 71.90 23.34 -42.16
CA LEU A 16 72.83 24.46 -42.32
C LEU A 16 73.92 24.45 -41.24
N GLY A 17 73.58 24.07 -40.00
CA GLY A 17 74.55 24.00 -38.89
C GLY A 17 75.65 22.96 -39.13
N PHE A 18 75.28 21.72 -39.43
CA PHE A 18 76.26 20.66 -39.74
C PHE A 18 77.06 20.98 -41.01
N PHE A 19 76.38 21.49 -42.05
CA PHE A 19 77.05 21.86 -43.29
C PHE A 19 78.05 23.00 -43.10
N VAL A 20 77.73 24.04 -42.31
CA VAL A 20 78.65 25.17 -42.06
C VAL A 20 79.88 24.71 -41.28
N VAL A 21 79.72 23.87 -40.26
CA VAL A 21 80.85 23.37 -39.46
C VAL A 21 81.81 22.56 -40.31
N THR A 22 81.29 21.63 -41.12
CA THR A 22 82.14 20.82 -42.00
C THR A 22 82.72 21.64 -43.13
N MET A 23 81.95 22.54 -43.74
CA MET A 23 82.45 23.45 -44.77
C MET A 23 83.61 24.30 -44.27
N ILE A 24 83.49 24.92 -43.08
CA ILE A 24 84.59 25.69 -42.47
C ILE A 24 85.80 24.79 -42.20
N THR A 25 85.57 23.59 -41.66
CA THR A 25 86.66 22.64 -41.34
C THR A 25 87.39 22.19 -42.61
N THR A 26 86.66 21.82 -43.66
CA THR A 26 87.22 21.41 -44.96
C THR A 26 87.97 22.57 -45.61
N ILE A 27 87.38 23.78 -45.65
CA ILE A 27 88.06 24.98 -46.20
C ILE A 27 89.34 25.28 -45.42
N PHE A 28 89.29 25.28 -44.08
CA PHE A 28 90.45 25.55 -43.24
C PHE A 28 91.57 24.52 -43.46
N ASN A 29 91.24 23.23 -43.51
CA ASN A 29 92.21 22.16 -43.77
C ASN A 29 92.85 22.31 -45.16
N ARG A 30 92.06 22.63 -46.19
CA ARG A 30 92.59 22.85 -47.56
C ARG A 30 93.47 24.10 -47.64
N LEU A 31 93.11 25.18 -46.94
CA LEU A 31 93.92 26.41 -46.86
C LEU A 31 95.23 26.16 -46.11
N LEU A 32 95.19 25.44 -44.98
CA LEU A 32 96.36 25.08 -44.20
C LEU A 32 97.32 24.21 -45.01
N ALA A 33 96.81 23.19 -45.71
CA ALA A 33 97.61 22.36 -46.61
C ALA A 33 98.24 23.17 -47.75
N THR A 34 97.50 24.13 -48.32
CA THR A 34 98.03 25.04 -49.35
C THR A 34 99.12 25.95 -48.80
N HIS A 35 98.98 26.43 -47.56
CA HIS A 35 99.98 27.24 -46.87
C HIS A 35 101.25 26.46 -46.57
N GLU A 36 101.13 25.23 -46.05
CA GLU A 36 102.28 24.34 -45.80
C GLU A 36 103.00 23.94 -47.09
N LEU A 37 102.27 23.64 -48.17
CA LEU A 37 102.84 23.45 -49.51
C LEU A 37 103.63 24.69 -49.99
N SER A 38 103.12 25.89 -49.71
CA SER A 38 103.79 27.15 -50.07
C SER A 38 105.08 27.34 -49.27
N LYS A 39 105.06 27.10 -47.95
CA LYS A 39 106.26 27.12 -47.10
C LYS A 39 107.30 26.10 -47.54
N MET A 40 106.90 24.88 -47.87
CA MET A 40 107.83 23.85 -48.36
C MET A 40 108.53 24.27 -49.65
N ILE A 41 107.83 24.95 -50.56
CA ILE A 41 108.42 25.53 -51.78
C ILE A 41 109.39 26.67 -51.44
N GLU A 42 109.07 27.53 -50.46
CA GLU A 42 109.96 28.60 -50.02
C GLU A 42 111.24 28.06 -49.38
N ILE A 43 111.15 27.03 -48.53
CA ILE A 43 112.30 26.36 -47.92
C ILE A 43 113.16 25.70 -49.01
N ALA A 44 112.56 24.96 -49.93
CA ALA A 44 113.28 24.34 -51.05
C ALA A 44 113.96 25.39 -51.95
N ARG A 45 113.38 26.58 -52.10
CA ARG A 45 113.98 27.70 -52.82
C ARG A 45 115.17 28.29 -52.06
N ALA A 46 115.09 28.40 -50.73
CA ALA A 46 116.18 28.89 -49.89
C ALA A 46 117.38 27.93 -49.85
N ASP A 47 117.12 26.62 -49.85
CA ASP A 47 118.14 25.55 -49.81
C ASP A 47 118.77 25.24 -51.19
N GLN A 48 118.53 26.07 -52.22
CA GLN A 48 119.08 25.92 -53.58
C GLN A 48 118.81 24.56 -54.23
N VAL A 49 117.64 23.95 -53.95
CA VAL A 49 117.20 22.69 -54.56
C VAL A 49 117.11 22.84 -56.10
N PRO A 50 117.41 21.80 -56.91
CA PRO A 50 117.40 21.90 -58.37
C PRO A 50 116.11 22.50 -58.95
N ALA A 51 116.24 23.35 -59.98
CA ALA A 51 115.12 24.04 -60.62
C ALA A 51 114.01 23.10 -61.13
N ALA A 52 114.38 21.88 -61.55
CA ALA A 52 113.43 20.85 -61.95
C ALA A 52 112.52 20.38 -60.79
N VAL A 53 113.07 20.26 -59.58
CA VAL A 53 112.32 19.87 -58.38
C VAL A 53 111.43 21.03 -57.91
N LEU A 54 111.92 22.27 -57.96
CA LEU A 54 111.10 23.46 -57.68
C LEU A 54 109.90 23.60 -58.64
N ALA A 55 110.12 23.39 -59.95
CA ALA A 55 109.05 23.39 -60.93
C ALA A 55 108.02 22.29 -60.66
N GLN A 56 108.47 21.08 -60.30
CA GLN A 56 107.60 19.97 -59.93
C GLN A 56 106.79 20.26 -58.65
N MET A 57 107.40 20.89 -57.63
CA MET A 57 106.68 21.28 -56.40
C MET A 57 105.62 22.36 -56.68
N MET A 58 105.92 23.32 -57.56
CA MET A 58 104.97 24.35 -57.99
C MET A 58 103.79 23.75 -58.79
N ASP A 59 104.07 22.79 -59.68
CA ASP A 59 103.04 22.08 -60.45
C ASP A 59 102.16 21.19 -59.55
N ASN A 60 102.77 20.44 -58.63
CA ASN A 60 102.05 19.66 -57.62
C ASN A 60 101.14 20.53 -56.74
N ARG A 61 101.60 21.74 -56.35
CA ARG A 61 100.77 22.69 -55.60
C ARG A 61 99.60 23.21 -56.44
N SER A 62 99.82 23.56 -57.71
CA SER A 62 98.75 24.02 -58.61
C SER A 62 97.69 22.92 -58.81
N THR A 63 98.14 21.70 -59.08
CA THR A 63 97.29 20.51 -59.20
C THR A 63 96.53 20.21 -57.90
N TYR A 64 97.19 20.34 -56.74
CA TYR A 64 96.54 20.20 -55.44
C TYR A 64 95.42 21.22 -55.24
N ILE A 65 95.64 22.50 -55.56
CA ILE A 65 94.63 23.56 -55.41
C ILE A 65 93.43 23.27 -56.32
N PHE A 66 93.66 22.90 -57.58
CA PHE A 66 92.61 22.60 -58.55
C PHE A 66 91.79 21.37 -58.12
N ASN A 67 92.45 20.26 -57.79
CA ASN A 67 91.78 19.04 -57.32
C ASN A 67 91.03 19.29 -56.01
N SER A 68 91.64 20.03 -55.07
CA SER A 68 91.01 20.38 -53.79
C SER A 68 89.72 21.15 -53.97
N PHE A 69 89.63 22.04 -54.95
CA PHE A 69 88.40 22.79 -55.23
C PHE A 69 87.27 21.86 -55.67
N TRP A 70 87.52 20.97 -56.64
CA TRP A 70 86.50 20.08 -57.18
C TRP A 70 86.09 18.97 -56.19
N GLU A 71 87.07 18.40 -55.47
CA GLU A 71 86.82 17.43 -54.40
C GLU A 71 85.96 18.03 -53.29
N SER A 72 86.26 19.26 -52.84
CA SER A 72 85.45 19.94 -51.82
C SER A 72 84.04 20.22 -52.31
N GLY A 73 83.87 20.60 -53.58
CA GLY A 73 82.54 20.81 -54.19
C GLY A 73 81.70 19.53 -54.18
N LEU A 74 82.30 18.39 -54.54
CA LEU A 74 81.62 17.08 -54.53
C LEU A 74 81.29 16.63 -53.10
N GLU A 75 82.25 16.77 -52.18
CA GLU A 75 82.08 16.46 -50.75
C GLU A 75 80.91 17.24 -50.16
N PHE A 76 80.84 18.55 -50.40
CA PHE A 76 79.76 19.41 -49.93
C PHE A 76 78.41 19.01 -50.53
N MET A 77 78.34 18.67 -51.82
CA MET A 77 77.10 18.23 -52.46
C MET A 77 76.57 16.95 -51.83
N VAL A 78 77.42 15.92 -51.69
CA VAL A 78 77.05 14.63 -51.09
C VAL A 78 76.61 14.84 -49.64
N GLN A 79 77.38 15.62 -48.88
CA GLN A 79 77.06 15.91 -47.50
C GLN A 79 75.72 16.65 -47.36
N PHE A 80 75.44 17.63 -48.22
CA PHE A 80 74.16 18.35 -48.22
C PHE A 80 72.98 17.42 -48.50
N MET A 81 73.12 16.47 -49.43
CA MET A 81 72.09 15.45 -49.71
C MET A 81 71.88 14.49 -48.54
N VAL A 82 72.95 13.94 -47.97
CA VAL A 82 72.88 13.00 -46.84
C VAL A 82 72.25 13.67 -45.63
N ILE A 83 72.70 14.87 -45.25
CA ILE A 83 72.10 15.60 -44.12
C ILE A 83 70.64 15.93 -44.42
N GLY A 84 70.31 16.34 -45.66
CA GLY A 84 68.93 16.60 -46.05
C GLY A 84 68.01 15.38 -45.92
N PHE A 85 68.50 14.19 -46.28
CA PHE A 85 67.78 12.93 -46.16
C PHE A 85 67.58 12.52 -44.69
N VAL A 86 68.65 12.52 -43.89
CA VAL A 86 68.59 12.19 -42.45
C VAL A 86 67.70 13.19 -41.70
N ALA A 87 67.87 14.48 -41.95
CA ALA A 87 67.04 15.51 -41.33
C ALA A 87 65.57 15.39 -41.72
N ARG A 88 65.25 14.92 -42.94
CA ARG A 88 63.87 14.61 -43.34
C ARG A 88 63.31 13.41 -42.58
N GLN A 89 64.10 12.35 -42.40
CA GLN A 89 63.67 11.16 -41.66
C GLN A 89 63.42 11.46 -40.17
N LEU A 90 64.24 12.30 -39.54
CA LEU A 90 64.06 12.65 -38.13
C LEU A 90 62.95 13.67 -37.90
N VAL A 91 62.81 14.68 -38.77
CA VAL A 91 61.88 15.80 -38.54
C VAL A 91 60.44 15.44 -38.91
N ARG A 92 60.21 14.57 -39.90
CA ARG A 92 58.85 14.23 -40.35
C ARG A 92 58.02 13.54 -39.24
N PRO A 93 58.50 12.49 -38.54
CA PRO A 93 57.74 11.87 -37.44
C PRO A 93 57.44 12.86 -36.31
N ILE A 94 58.35 13.80 -36.01
CA ILE A 94 58.14 14.85 -35.00
C ILE A 94 57.02 15.80 -35.42
N GLN A 95 56.95 16.18 -36.71
CA GLN A 95 55.87 17.01 -37.24
C GLN A 95 54.53 16.28 -37.22
N GLU A 96 54.48 15.01 -37.62
CA GLU A 96 53.27 14.18 -37.56
C GLU A 96 52.78 14.02 -36.11
N LEU A 97 53.69 13.80 -35.15
CA LEU A 97 53.36 13.75 -33.73
C LEU A 97 52.82 15.10 -33.22
N ARG A 98 53.45 16.23 -33.58
CA ARG A 98 52.96 17.58 -33.25
C ARG A 98 51.52 17.78 -33.75
N ASP A 99 51.27 17.42 -35.00
CA ASP A 99 49.96 17.61 -35.63
C ASP A 99 48.90 16.70 -35.00
N ALA A 100 49.25 15.47 -34.66
CA ALA A 100 48.37 14.55 -33.93
C ALA A 100 48.09 15.03 -32.50
N MET A 101 49.08 15.57 -31.79
CA MET A 101 48.88 16.19 -30.48
C MET A 101 47.97 17.42 -30.56
N GLN A 102 48.10 18.25 -31.61
CA GLN A 102 47.24 19.41 -31.85
C GLN A 102 45.82 19.02 -32.30
N ALA A 103 45.66 17.88 -32.96
CA ALA A 103 44.34 17.31 -33.24
C ALA A 103 43.69 16.83 -31.93
N MET A 104 44.44 16.08 -31.11
CA MET A 104 43.97 15.57 -29.83
C MET A 104 43.61 16.69 -28.84
N SER A 105 44.35 17.80 -28.81
CA SER A 105 44.02 18.95 -27.95
C SER A 105 42.74 19.68 -28.36
N ARG A 106 42.32 19.54 -29.63
CA ARG A 106 41.03 20.01 -30.14
C ARG A 106 39.92 18.97 -30.02
N GLY A 107 40.18 17.86 -29.33
CA GLY A 107 39.20 16.79 -29.10
C GLY A 107 39.13 15.75 -30.22
N ASP A 108 40.00 15.78 -31.23
CA ASP A 108 40.04 14.75 -32.29
C ASP A 108 40.98 13.60 -31.91
N LEU A 109 40.39 12.47 -31.53
CA LEU A 109 41.09 11.23 -31.16
C LEU A 109 40.97 10.17 -32.25
N VAL A 110 40.48 10.50 -33.45
CA VAL A 110 40.29 9.53 -34.55
C VAL A 110 41.63 9.19 -35.21
N HIS A 111 42.52 10.18 -35.31
CA HIS A 111 43.79 10.07 -36.02
C HIS A 111 44.80 9.19 -35.28
N ARG A 112 45.21 8.08 -35.91
CA ARG A 112 46.27 7.19 -35.42
C ARG A 112 47.58 7.51 -36.15
N LEU A 113 48.68 7.60 -35.40
CA LEU A 113 50.02 7.70 -35.99
C LEU A 113 50.47 6.34 -36.52
N GLN A 114 51.10 6.32 -37.69
CA GLN A 114 51.75 5.11 -38.20
C GLN A 114 53.08 4.92 -37.48
N GLU A 115 53.29 3.73 -36.93
CA GLU A 115 54.53 3.35 -36.23
C GLU A 115 55.58 2.98 -37.30
N THR A 116 56.31 3.98 -37.78
CA THR A 116 57.20 3.83 -38.96
C THR A 116 58.63 3.42 -38.62
N ALA A 117 59.06 3.59 -37.37
CA ALA A 117 60.43 3.34 -36.91
C ALA A 117 60.45 2.42 -35.69
N ARG A 118 61.59 1.78 -35.44
CA ARG A 118 61.85 0.93 -34.25
C ARG A 118 62.83 1.58 -33.27
N ASP A 119 63.01 2.89 -33.40
CA ASP A 119 63.86 3.73 -32.56
C ASP A 119 63.00 4.49 -31.53
N GLU A 120 63.60 5.44 -30.82
CA GLU A 120 62.95 6.26 -29.80
C GLU A 120 61.76 7.06 -30.36
N LEU A 121 61.77 7.42 -31.66
CA LEU A 121 60.65 8.10 -32.30
C LEU A 121 59.48 7.14 -32.54
N GLY A 122 59.78 5.90 -32.93
CA GLY A 122 58.79 4.82 -33.02
C GLY A 122 58.12 4.50 -31.68
N GLU A 123 58.89 4.40 -30.61
CA GLU A 123 58.38 4.20 -29.25
C GLU A 123 57.49 5.36 -28.79
N LEU A 124 57.83 6.59 -29.16
CA LEU A 124 57.04 7.78 -28.86
C LEU A 124 55.71 7.78 -29.64
N GLN A 125 55.70 7.40 -30.91
CA GLN A 125 54.48 7.21 -31.71
C GLN A 125 53.57 6.12 -31.11
N ALA A 126 54.15 4.99 -30.69
CA ALA A 126 53.42 3.90 -30.05
C ALA A 126 52.81 4.33 -28.70
N SER A 127 53.58 5.05 -27.87
CA SER A 127 53.13 5.60 -26.59
C SER A 127 52.00 6.61 -26.77
N PHE A 128 52.09 7.49 -27.77
CA PHE A 128 51.01 8.40 -28.14
C PHE A 128 49.74 7.64 -28.57
N ASN A 129 49.87 6.61 -29.41
CA ASN A 129 48.75 5.78 -29.84
C ASN A 129 48.05 5.08 -28.66
N LEU A 130 48.81 4.59 -27.68
CA LEU A 130 48.28 4.00 -26.46
C LEU A 130 47.54 5.04 -25.60
N MET A 131 48.14 6.21 -25.39
CA MET A 131 47.52 7.32 -24.68
C MET A 131 46.19 7.72 -25.35
N ARG A 132 46.19 7.96 -26.66
CA ARG A 132 44.99 8.27 -27.45
C ARG A 132 43.90 7.20 -27.27
N ARG A 133 44.26 5.91 -27.30
CA ARG A 133 43.30 4.81 -27.09
C ARG A 133 42.68 4.87 -25.69
N ARG A 134 43.49 5.00 -24.64
CA ARG A 134 43.01 5.09 -23.26
C ARG A 134 42.12 6.31 -23.04
N PHE A 135 42.47 7.47 -23.61
CA PHE A 135 41.60 8.65 -23.55
C PHE A 135 40.26 8.41 -24.28
N ALA A 136 40.28 7.76 -25.45
CA ALA A 136 39.05 7.41 -26.15
C ALA A 136 38.20 6.39 -25.36
N ASP A 137 38.81 5.46 -24.63
CA ASP A 137 38.11 4.51 -23.76
C ASP A 137 37.44 5.24 -22.58
N ILE A 138 38.16 6.15 -21.91
CA ILE A 138 37.61 6.98 -20.82
C ILE A 138 36.46 7.85 -21.33
N LEU A 139 36.62 8.51 -22.47
CA LEU A 139 35.57 9.34 -23.07
C LEU A 139 34.32 8.50 -23.42
N ARG A 140 34.48 7.26 -23.89
CA ARG A 140 33.35 6.33 -24.11
C ARG A 140 32.64 5.97 -22.81
N GLU A 141 33.37 5.73 -21.74
CA GLU A 141 32.79 5.44 -20.42
C GLU A 141 32.03 6.65 -19.86
N ILE A 142 32.57 7.86 -20.03
CA ILE A 142 31.92 9.12 -19.65
C ILE A 142 30.63 9.34 -20.48
N GLU A 143 30.66 9.10 -21.80
CA GLU A 143 29.47 9.21 -22.65
C GLU A 143 28.36 8.25 -22.20
N ASN A 144 28.71 6.98 -21.93
CA ASN A 144 27.76 5.97 -21.49
C ASN A 144 27.21 6.27 -20.09
N SER A 145 28.06 6.72 -19.17
CA SER A 145 27.65 7.18 -17.83
C SER A 145 26.74 8.41 -17.91
N GLY A 146 27.03 9.35 -18.80
CA GLY A 146 26.17 10.51 -19.07
C GLY A 146 24.80 10.10 -19.59
N LYS A 147 24.74 9.20 -20.58
CA LYS A 147 23.48 8.63 -21.08
C LYS A 147 22.69 7.93 -19.98
N GLN A 148 23.35 7.16 -19.11
CA GLN A 148 22.71 6.53 -17.96
C GLN A 148 22.15 7.57 -16.99
N MET A 149 22.94 8.57 -16.64
CA MET A 149 22.56 9.65 -15.74
C MET A 149 21.35 10.44 -16.26
N HIS A 150 21.32 10.68 -17.57
CA HIS A 150 20.19 11.31 -18.26
C HIS A 150 18.90 10.49 -18.13
N GLN A 151 18.96 9.17 -18.37
CA GLN A 151 17.80 8.29 -18.23
C GLN A 151 17.36 8.12 -16.77
N SER A 152 18.32 8.03 -15.84
CA SER A 152 18.03 7.97 -14.41
C SER A 152 17.32 9.25 -13.93
N ALA A 153 17.74 10.42 -14.41
CA ALA A 153 17.05 11.69 -14.12
C ALA A 153 15.58 11.65 -14.56
N PHE A 154 15.30 11.20 -15.79
CA PHE A 154 13.93 11.05 -16.28
C PHE A 154 13.09 10.10 -15.44
N GLN A 155 13.68 8.97 -15.03
CA GLN A 155 13.03 8.00 -14.15
C GLN A 155 12.69 8.63 -12.79
N VAL A 156 13.66 9.29 -12.15
CA VAL A 156 13.48 9.94 -10.85
C VAL A 156 12.42 11.03 -10.90
N THR A 157 12.49 11.94 -11.87
CA THR A 157 11.51 13.04 -11.99
C THR A 157 10.11 12.52 -12.32
N THR A 158 9.99 11.44 -13.08
CA THR A 158 8.68 10.83 -13.41
C THR A 158 8.09 10.12 -12.19
N ILE A 159 8.87 9.28 -11.50
CA ILE A 159 8.44 8.58 -10.29
C ILE A 159 8.07 9.58 -9.19
N ALA A 160 8.88 10.62 -8.98
CA ALA A 160 8.57 11.66 -8.01
C ALA A 160 7.24 12.35 -8.32
N ARG A 161 6.96 12.66 -9.60
CA ARG A 161 5.67 13.24 -9.98
C ARG A 161 4.49 12.30 -9.72
N GLU A 162 4.64 11.01 -10.03
CA GLU A 162 3.62 9.98 -9.76
C GLU A 162 3.34 9.87 -8.26
N ILE A 163 4.38 9.83 -7.42
CA ILE A 163 4.22 9.81 -5.96
C ILE A 163 3.51 11.08 -5.48
N ALA A 164 3.90 12.26 -5.98
CA ALA A 164 3.27 13.52 -5.60
C ALA A 164 1.77 13.58 -5.96
N GLU A 165 1.38 12.98 -7.09
CA GLU A 165 -0.02 12.87 -7.49
C GLU A 165 -0.81 11.95 -6.56
N VAL A 166 -0.24 10.78 -6.22
CA VAL A 166 -0.83 9.86 -5.25
C VAL A 166 -0.97 10.54 -3.88
N SER A 167 0.08 11.24 -3.40
CA SER A 167 0.04 11.97 -2.13
C SER A 167 -1.07 13.03 -2.09
N ARG A 168 -1.23 13.83 -3.16
CA ARG A 168 -2.33 14.82 -3.23
C ARG A 168 -3.71 14.17 -3.21
N LYS A 169 -3.86 13.02 -3.88
CA LYS A 169 -5.13 12.28 -3.88
C LYS A 169 -5.45 11.74 -2.49
N GLU A 170 -4.48 11.15 -1.79
CA GLU A 170 -4.66 10.66 -0.42
C GLU A 170 -4.90 11.80 0.59
N GLU A 171 -4.24 12.94 0.43
CA GLU A 171 -4.50 14.14 1.22
C GLU A 171 -5.94 14.64 1.03
N SER A 172 -6.47 14.63 -0.20
CA SER A 172 -7.87 15.02 -0.44
C SER A 172 -8.89 14.09 0.23
N ARG A 173 -8.55 12.80 0.37
CA ARG A 173 -9.37 11.81 1.09
C ARG A 173 -9.36 12.02 2.60
N SER A 174 -8.39 12.75 3.14
CA SER A 174 -8.30 13.09 4.56
C SER A 174 -9.57 13.72 5.11
N VAL A 175 -10.10 14.71 4.39
CA VAL A 175 -11.30 15.45 4.79
C VAL A 175 -12.50 14.52 4.93
N GLU A 176 -12.66 13.60 3.97
CA GLU A 176 -13.73 12.61 3.97
C GLU A 176 -13.61 11.65 5.16
N VAL A 177 -12.40 11.10 5.39
CA VAL A 177 -12.17 10.19 6.52
C VAL A 177 -12.40 10.90 7.86
N HIS A 178 -11.92 12.14 8.01
CA HIS A 178 -12.18 12.93 9.23
C HIS A 178 -13.68 13.15 9.46
N GLN A 179 -14.45 13.44 8.41
CA GLN A 179 -15.89 13.64 8.52
C GLN A 179 -16.61 12.35 8.93
N VAL A 180 -16.23 11.21 8.34
CA VAL A 180 -16.79 9.91 8.70
C VAL A 180 -16.46 9.54 10.15
N THR A 181 -15.22 9.72 10.59
CA THR A 181 -14.81 9.44 11.98
C THR A 181 -15.58 10.30 12.99
N ARG A 182 -15.79 11.58 12.70
CA ARG A 182 -16.63 12.45 13.54
C ARG A 182 -18.09 11.98 13.58
N SER A 183 -18.66 11.67 12.42
CA SER A 183 -20.03 11.15 12.35
C SER A 183 -20.20 9.86 13.13
N LEU A 184 -19.21 8.95 13.10
CA LEU A 184 -19.23 7.73 13.89
C LEU A 184 -19.14 8.02 15.40
N SER A 185 -18.36 9.03 15.80
CA SER A 185 -18.27 9.46 17.20
C SER A 185 -19.60 10.01 17.71
N ASP A 186 -20.26 10.84 16.90
CA ASP A 186 -21.58 11.39 17.23
C ASP A 186 -22.64 10.27 17.34
N ILE A 187 -22.59 9.28 16.44
CA ILE A 187 -23.47 8.11 16.51
C ILE A 187 -23.21 7.30 17.77
N ALA A 188 -21.96 7.06 18.14
CA ALA A 188 -21.62 6.31 19.35
C ALA A 188 -22.15 7.02 20.61
N HIS A 189 -22.00 8.34 20.71
CA HIS A 189 -22.61 9.11 21.81
C HIS A 189 -24.14 9.07 21.81
N GLN A 190 -24.78 9.11 20.64
CA GLN A 190 -26.24 8.96 20.58
C GLN A 190 -26.68 7.57 21.04
N VAL A 191 -25.96 6.51 20.67
CA VAL A 191 -26.26 5.13 21.12
C VAL A 191 -26.08 5.01 22.64
N GLU A 192 -25.02 5.60 23.20
CA GLU A 192 -24.78 5.68 24.65
C GLU A 192 -25.96 6.35 25.38
N GLN A 193 -26.41 7.51 24.91
CA GLN A 193 -27.56 8.22 25.49
C GLN A 193 -28.84 7.40 25.40
N ARG A 194 -29.06 6.71 24.28
CA ARG A 194 -30.24 5.85 24.09
C ARG A 194 -30.21 4.63 25.00
N ALA A 195 -29.04 4.03 25.18
CA ALA A 195 -28.84 2.94 26.12
C ALA A 195 -29.15 3.39 27.56
N GLN A 196 -28.66 4.56 27.97
CA GLN A 196 -28.95 5.11 29.29
C GLN A 196 -30.45 5.38 29.49
N ALA A 197 -31.12 5.98 28.52
CA ALA A 197 -32.57 6.19 28.57
C ALA A 197 -33.36 4.86 28.64
N ALA A 198 -32.89 3.81 27.94
CA ALA A 198 -33.49 2.49 28.00
C ALA A 198 -33.35 1.85 29.40
N ILE A 199 -32.19 2.01 30.06
CA ILE A 199 -31.98 1.54 31.43
C ILE A 199 -32.96 2.23 32.40
N GLU A 200 -33.07 3.56 32.33
CA GLU A 200 -33.99 4.33 33.18
C GLU A 200 -35.45 3.91 32.97
N GLN A 201 -35.84 3.69 31.72
CA GLN A 201 -37.18 3.21 31.36
C GLN A 201 -37.43 1.79 31.89
N SER A 202 -36.44 0.90 31.80
CA SER A 202 -36.54 -0.46 32.36
C SER A 202 -36.73 -0.43 33.86
N THR A 203 -35.98 0.39 34.61
CA THR A 203 -36.17 0.54 36.07
C THR A 203 -37.58 1.04 36.41
N LEU A 204 -38.13 1.99 35.64
CA LEU A 204 -39.50 2.45 35.83
C LEU A 204 -40.52 1.34 35.58
N LEU A 205 -40.34 0.55 34.52
CA LEU A 205 -41.24 -0.57 34.19
C LEU A 205 -41.16 -1.70 35.22
N GLU A 206 -39.97 -1.98 35.74
CA GLU A 206 -39.75 -2.95 36.82
C GLU A 206 -40.56 -2.58 38.07
N ASN A 207 -40.44 -1.32 38.52
CA ASN A 207 -41.20 -0.81 39.66
C ASN A 207 -42.72 -0.88 39.43
N ARG A 208 -43.19 -0.54 38.23
CA ARG A 208 -44.62 -0.66 37.87
C ARG A 208 -45.09 -2.11 37.86
N GLY A 209 -44.25 -3.04 37.41
CA GLY A 209 -44.53 -4.47 37.47
C GLY A 209 -44.69 -4.96 38.91
N LEU A 210 -43.79 -4.54 39.81
CA LEU A 210 -43.86 -4.85 41.24
C LEU A 210 -45.12 -4.26 41.91
N GLU A 211 -45.48 -3.01 41.60
CA GLU A 211 -46.73 -2.38 42.06
C GLU A 211 -47.98 -3.12 41.53
N GLY A 212 -47.92 -3.60 40.28
CA GLY A 212 -48.96 -4.41 39.66
C GLY A 212 -49.14 -5.75 40.39
N ILE A 213 -48.04 -6.44 40.71
CA ILE A 213 -48.05 -7.70 41.48
C ILE A 213 -48.68 -7.47 42.86
N ASP A 214 -48.29 -6.41 43.58
CA ASP A 214 -48.87 -6.08 44.89
C ASP A 214 -50.39 -5.85 44.79
N SER A 215 -50.83 -5.10 43.78
CA SER A 215 -52.25 -4.81 43.57
C SER A 215 -53.07 -6.08 43.29
N VAL A 216 -52.54 -7.01 42.49
CA VAL A 216 -53.21 -8.30 42.23
C VAL A 216 -53.20 -9.19 43.47
N ARG A 217 -52.12 -9.22 44.26
CA ARG A 217 -52.08 -9.96 45.53
C ARG A 217 -53.12 -9.45 46.53
N ARG A 218 -53.30 -8.13 46.63
CA ARG A 218 -54.39 -7.53 47.43
C ARG A 218 -55.77 -7.94 46.92
N ASN A 219 -55.97 -8.06 45.60
CA ASN A 219 -57.22 -8.56 45.03
C ASN A 219 -57.48 -10.03 45.41
N ILE A 220 -56.46 -10.89 45.33
CA ILE A 220 -56.56 -12.30 45.76
C ILE A 220 -56.96 -12.38 47.24
N GLN A 221 -56.39 -11.54 48.10
CA GLN A 221 -56.78 -11.48 49.51
C GLN A 221 -58.26 -11.08 49.69
N MET A 222 -58.72 -10.04 48.99
CA MET A 222 -60.14 -9.63 49.04
C MET A 222 -61.09 -10.73 48.53
N MET A 223 -60.66 -11.50 47.52
CA MET A 223 -61.39 -12.67 47.05
C MET A 223 -61.48 -13.77 48.12
N ASP A 224 -60.39 -14.03 48.86
CA ASP A 224 -60.38 -14.97 49.98
C ASP A 224 -61.32 -14.55 51.11
N GLU A 225 -61.32 -13.27 51.46
CA GLU A 225 -62.23 -12.68 52.44
C GLU A 225 -63.70 -12.83 51.97
N THR A 226 -63.96 -12.59 50.69
CA THR A 226 -65.29 -12.75 50.08
C THR A 226 -65.76 -14.20 50.12
N ALA A 227 -64.91 -15.16 49.74
CA ALA A 227 -65.24 -16.59 49.79
C ALA A 227 -65.58 -17.03 51.22
N THR A 228 -64.81 -16.55 52.20
CA THR A 228 -65.04 -16.83 53.63
C THR A 228 -66.38 -16.24 54.09
N GLY A 229 -66.67 -15.00 53.70
CA GLY A 229 -67.95 -14.34 54.01
C GLY A 229 -69.16 -15.07 53.41
N VAL A 230 -69.06 -15.52 52.16
CA VAL A 230 -70.12 -16.30 51.49
C VAL A 230 -70.30 -17.68 52.14
N ALA A 231 -69.22 -18.36 52.51
CA ALA A 231 -69.30 -19.65 53.22
C ALA A 231 -69.98 -19.52 54.59
N ALA A 232 -69.68 -18.46 55.33
CA ALA A 232 -70.36 -18.14 56.59
C ALA A 232 -71.86 -17.89 56.37
N ALA A 233 -72.23 -17.09 55.36
CA ALA A 233 -73.62 -16.82 55.00
C ALA A 233 -74.37 -18.09 54.58
N SER A 234 -73.72 -18.97 53.81
CA SER A 234 -74.27 -20.27 53.41
C SER A 234 -74.54 -21.16 54.63
N THR A 235 -73.71 -21.09 55.67
CA THR A 235 -73.90 -21.85 56.92
C THR A 235 -75.14 -21.34 57.67
N SER A 236 -75.27 -20.02 57.85
CA SER A 236 -76.45 -19.43 58.50
C SER A 236 -77.76 -19.70 57.73
N ILE A 237 -77.72 -19.75 56.40
CA ILE A 237 -78.89 -20.13 55.61
C ILE A 237 -79.22 -21.62 55.75
N GLY A 238 -78.22 -22.50 55.85
CA GLY A 238 -78.43 -23.91 56.16
C GLY A 238 -79.10 -24.12 57.52
N GLU A 239 -78.73 -23.34 58.53
CA GLU A 239 -79.41 -23.31 59.83
C GLU A 239 -80.88 -22.85 59.70
N LEU A 240 -81.13 -21.82 58.89
CA LEU A 240 -82.50 -21.34 58.60
C LEU A 240 -83.34 -22.39 57.89
N GLU A 241 -82.76 -23.21 57.00
CA GLU A 241 -83.44 -24.35 56.37
C GLU A 241 -83.88 -25.36 57.44
N ALA A 242 -82.97 -25.71 58.37
CA ALA A 242 -83.23 -26.65 59.44
C ALA A 242 -84.26 -26.13 60.46
N GLU A 243 -84.27 -24.84 60.78
CA GLU A 243 -85.31 -24.21 61.60
C GLU A 243 -86.65 -24.17 60.85
N SER A 244 -86.66 -23.86 59.56
CA SER A 244 -87.89 -23.85 58.74
C SER A 244 -88.51 -25.25 58.66
N ALA A 245 -87.69 -26.30 58.53
CA ALA A 245 -88.15 -27.69 58.56
C ALA A 245 -88.77 -28.08 59.91
N ARG A 246 -88.20 -27.61 61.03
CA ARG A 246 -88.76 -27.79 62.37
C ARG A 246 -90.10 -27.08 62.53
N ILE A 247 -90.22 -25.85 62.04
CA ILE A 247 -91.50 -25.12 62.04
C ILE A 247 -92.54 -25.88 61.23
N HIS A 248 -92.18 -26.41 60.05
CA HIS A 248 -93.09 -27.19 59.22
C HIS A 248 -93.67 -28.39 59.99
N ALA A 249 -92.83 -29.15 60.69
CA ALA A 249 -93.28 -30.30 61.51
C ALA A 249 -94.21 -29.88 62.67
N ILE A 250 -93.98 -28.71 63.27
CA ILE A 250 -94.88 -28.15 64.30
C ILE A 250 -96.23 -27.79 63.68
N ILE A 251 -96.22 -27.19 62.49
CA ILE A 251 -97.44 -26.81 61.78
C ILE A 251 -98.25 -28.04 61.36
N ASP A 252 -97.61 -29.11 60.89
CA ASP A 252 -98.26 -30.40 60.63
C ASP A 252 -98.93 -30.95 61.89
N THR A 253 -98.23 -30.87 63.03
CA THR A 253 -98.80 -31.29 64.33
C THR A 253 -100.01 -30.43 64.72
N ILE A 254 -99.97 -29.12 64.49
CA ILE A 254 -101.10 -28.21 64.76
C ILE A 254 -102.27 -28.53 63.83
N HIS A 255 -102.00 -28.79 62.56
CA HIS A 255 -103.01 -29.20 61.59
C HIS A 255 -103.69 -30.50 62.04
N ASP A 256 -102.91 -31.49 62.49
CA ASP A 256 -103.42 -32.76 63.03
C ASP A 256 -104.25 -32.56 64.30
N ILE A 257 -103.79 -31.75 65.25
CA ILE A 257 -104.54 -31.39 66.46
C ILE A 257 -105.85 -30.68 66.10
N ALA A 258 -105.82 -29.74 65.15
CA ALA A 258 -107.01 -29.05 64.68
C ALA A 258 -107.99 -30.03 64.01
N GLY A 259 -107.50 -30.97 63.22
CA GLY A 259 -108.31 -32.06 62.64
C GLY A 259 -108.94 -32.96 63.70
N GLN A 260 -108.19 -33.37 64.72
CA GLN A 260 -108.69 -34.14 65.86
C GLN A 260 -109.72 -33.36 66.68
N THR A 261 -109.46 -32.06 66.92
CA THR A 261 -110.36 -31.16 67.66
C THR A 261 -111.66 -30.96 66.89
N ASN A 262 -111.60 -30.84 65.57
CA ASN A 262 -112.76 -30.74 64.69
C ASN A 262 -113.62 -32.01 64.78
N LEU A 263 -113.00 -33.20 64.76
CA LEU A 263 -113.68 -34.50 64.92
C LEU A 263 -114.28 -34.66 66.32
N LEU A 264 -113.56 -34.27 67.38
CA LEU A 264 -114.07 -34.27 68.76
C LEU A 264 -115.26 -33.34 68.93
N ALA A 265 -115.18 -32.13 68.38
CA ALA A 265 -116.24 -31.14 68.41
C ALA A 265 -117.47 -31.59 67.61
N LEU A 266 -117.27 -32.25 66.46
CA LEU A 266 -118.34 -32.86 65.68
C LEU A 266 -119.04 -33.98 66.47
N ASN A 267 -118.30 -34.87 67.10
CA ASN A 267 -118.86 -35.93 67.96
C ASN A 267 -119.64 -35.34 69.15
N ALA A 268 -119.13 -34.28 69.77
CA ALA A 268 -119.81 -33.57 70.85
C ALA A 268 -121.09 -32.85 70.37
N ALA A 269 -121.08 -32.24 69.17
CA ALA A 269 -122.25 -31.61 68.57
C ALA A 269 -123.34 -32.64 68.24
N ILE A 270 -122.96 -33.82 67.73
CA ILE A 270 -123.87 -34.94 67.48
C ILE A 270 -124.53 -35.41 68.78
N GLU A 271 -123.76 -35.62 69.84
CA GLU A 271 -124.29 -36.12 71.12
C GLU A 271 -125.14 -35.05 71.84
N ALA A 272 -124.78 -33.77 71.71
CA ALA A 272 -125.58 -32.65 72.20
C ALA A 272 -126.93 -32.51 71.47
N ALA A 273 -126.97 -32.76 70.15
CA ALA A 273 -128.22 -32.83 69.39
C ALA A 273 -129.08 -34.03 69.82
N ARG A 274 -128.44 -35.13 70.23
CA ARG A 274 -129.09 -36.36 70.73
C ARG A 274 -129.76 -36.17 72.10
N ALA A 275 -129.22 -35.28 72.95
CA ALA A 275 -129.77 -34.94 74.26
C ALA A 275 -130.97 -33.96 74.23
N GLY A 276 -131.40 -33.48 73.05
CA GLY A 276 -132.57 -32.63 72.88
C GLY A 276 -132.47 -31.27 73.59
N GLU A 277 -133.55 -30.79 74.21
CA GLU A 277 -133.63 -29.47 74.86
C GLU A 277 -132.58 -29.27 75.98
N LEU A 278 -132.16 -30.35 76.67
CA LEU A 278 -131.14 -30.29 77.74
C LEU A 278 -129.71 -30.10 77.18
N GLY A 279 -129.45 -30.46 75.92
CA GLY A 279 -128.14 -30.40 75.27
C GLY A 279 -127.85 -29.11 74.48
N ARG A 280 -128.84 -28.22 74.38
CA ARG A 280 -128.80 -27.06 73.48
C ARG A 280 -127.65 -26.08 73.77
N GLY A 281 -127.31 -25.86 75.04
CA GLY A 281 -126.16 -25.02 75.43
C GLY A 281 -124.81 -25.67 75.05
N PHE A 282 -124.70 -27.00 75.17
CA PHE A 282 -123.52 -27.75 74.76
C PHE A 282 -123.36 -27.82 73.24
N ALA A 283 -124.45 -27.92 72.49
CA ALA A 283 -124.41 -27.94 71.02
C ALA A 283 -123.82 -26.64 70.45
N VAL A 284 -124.18 -25.48 71.02
CA VAL A 284 -123.63 -24.17 70.61
C VAL A 284 -122.13 -24.09 70.87
N VAL A 285 -121.67 -24.57 72.04
CA VAL A 285 -120.24 -24.59 72.37
C VAL A 285 -119.49 -25.56 71.45
N ALA A 286 -120.04 -26.75 71.18
CA ALA A 286 -119.43 -27.73 70.30
C ALA A 286 -119.29 -27.21 68.85
N ASP A 287 -120.31 -26.53 68.31
CA ASP A 287 -120.23 -25.91 66.98
C ASP A 287 -119.25 -24.74 66.92
N GLU A 288 -119.11 -23.96 68.01
CA GLU A 288 -118.12 -22.88 68.10
C GLU A 288 -116.68 -23.44 68.16
N VAL A 289 -116.46 -24.53 68.91
CA VAL A 289 -115.18 -25.25 68.94
C VAL A 289 -114.88 -25.87 67.57
N ARG A 290 -115.89 -26.40 66.87
CA ARG A 290 -115.75 -26.94 65.50
C ARG A 290 -115.28 -25.87 64.52
N LYS A 291 -115.94 -24.70 64.51
CA LYS A 291 -115.53 -23.55 63.68
C LYS A 291 -114.13 -23.04 64.04
N LEU A 292 -113.77 -23.06 65.32
CA LEU A 292 -112.43 -22.66 65.77
C LEU A 292 -111.36 -23.66 65.30
N ALA A 293 -111.67 -24.95 65.30
CA ALA A 293 -110.81 -26.02 64.79
C ALA A 293 -110.63 -25.93 63.26
N GLU A 294 -111.72 -25.69 62.51
CA GLU A 294 -111.66 -25.42 61.06
C GLU A 294 -110.80 -24.18 60.74
N ARG A 295 -110.98 -23.07 61.47
CA ARG A 295 -110.15 -21.86 61.32
C ARG A 295 -108.68 -22.10 61.69
N SER A 296 -108.41 -22.94 62.71
CA SER A 296 -107.05 -23.30 63.12
C SER A 296 -106.36 -24.17 62.06
N SER A 297 -107.06 -25.15 61.49
CA SER A 297 -106.56 -25.98 60.38
C SER A 297 -106.29 -25.15 59.13
N ALA A 298 -107.21 -24.26 58.76
CA ALA A 298 -107.02 -23.35 57.62
C ALA A 298 -105.80 -22.42 57.81
N SER A 299 -105.65 -21.84 59.01
CA SER A 299 -104.48 -21.01 59.36
C SER A 299 -103.18 -21.81 59.35
N ALA A 300 -103.20 -23.04 59.86
CA ALA A 300 -102.04 -23.94 59.83
C ALA A 300 -101.63 -24.27 58.39
N GLN A 301 -102.58 -24.54 57.50
CA GLN A 301 -102.30 -24.79 56.09
C GLN A 301 -101.72 -23.54 55.38
N GLU A 302 -102.20 -22.35 55.71
CA GLU A 302 -101.65 -21.10 55.18
C GLU A 302 -100.20 -20.89 55.62
N VAL A 303 -99.90 -21.13 56.89
CA VAL A 303 -98.52 -21.08 57.41
C VAL A 303 -97.65 -22.17 56.78
N ALA A 304 -98.17 -23.39 56.58
CA ALA A 304 -97.46 -24.47 55.91
C ALA A 304 -97.01 -24.06 54.49
N ASN A 305 -97.90 -23.41 53.73
CA ASN A 305 -97.60 -22.90 52.40
C ASN A 305 -96.51 -21.81 52.43
N ILE A 306 -96.54 -20.91 53.42
CA ILE A 306 -95.50 -19.88 53.61
C ILE A 306 -94.14 -20.52 53.89
N ILE A 307 -94.08 -21.50 54.81
CA ILE A 307 -92.85 -22.21 55.17
C ILE A 307 -92.31 -23.01 53.98
N GLN A 308 -93.18 -23.64 53.19
CA GLN A 308 -92.77 -24.32 51.96
C GLN A 308 -92.18 -23.33 50.94
N GLY A 309 -92.81 -22.16 50.76
CA GLY A 309 -92.29 -21.08 49.92
C GLY A 309 -90.94 -20.53 50.41
N LEU A 310 -90.77 -20.42 51.73
CA LEU A 310 -89.49 -20.04 52.36
C LEU A 310 -88.40 -21.09 52.06
N GLY A 311 -88.72 -22.38 52.19
CA GLY A 311 -87.78 -23.46 51.89
C GLY A 311 -87.30 -23.48 50.42
N VAL A 312 -88.18 -23.15 49.47
CA VAL A 312 -87.78 -22.99 48.06
C VAL A 312 -86.80 -21.84 47.88
N ARG A 313 -87.09 -20.66 48.46
CA ARG A 313 -86.20 -19.49 48.38
C ARG A 313 -84.85 -19.74 49.05
N VAL A 314 -84.84 -20.44 50.19
CA VAL A 314 -83.61 -20.82 50.89
C VAL A 314 -82.70 -21.68 49.98
N ARG A 315 -83.26 -22.70 49.31
CA ARG A 315 -82.49 -23.52 48.35
C ARG A 315 -81.99 -22.75 47.13
N GLU A 316 -82.76 -21.78 46.65
CA GLU A 316 -82.33 -20.91 45.55
C GLU A 316 -81.13 -20.04 45.97
N VAL A 317 -81.18 -19.46 47.18
CA VAL A 317 -80.09 -18.64 47.70
C VAL A 317 -78.84 -19.46 47.98
N THR A 318 -78.95 -20.68 48.54
CA THR A 318 -77.78 -21.56 48.75
C THR A 318 -77.15 -21.97 47.43
N GLY A 319 -77.94 -22.30 46.40
CA GLY A 319 -77.44 -22.57 45.05
C GLY A 319 -76.69 -21.36 44.45
N SER A 320 -77.24 -20.15 44.61
CA SER A 320 -76.56 -18.93 44.18
C SER A 320 -75.26 -18.67 44.94
N MET A 321 -75.22 -18.93 46.25
CA MET A 321 -74.00 -18.79 47.06
C MET A 321 -72.90 -19.76 46.62
N GLN A 322 -73.26 -21.01 46.31
CA GLN A 322 -72.32 -22.00 45.77
C GLN A 322 -71.70 -21.54 44.45
N ASN A 323 -72.51 -20.98 43.54
CA ASN A 323 -72.02 -20.44 42.28
C ASN A 323 -71.05 -19.26 42.50
N VAL A 324 -71.31 -18.39 43.48
CA VAL A 324 -70.40 -17.28 43.81
C VAL A 324 -69.06 -17.81 44.33
N VAL A 325 -69.05 -18.85 45.17
CA VAL A 325 -67.81 -19.48 45.64
C VAL A 325 -66.99 -20.05 44.49
N GLU A 326 -67.63 -20.72 43.53
CA GLU A 326 -66.97 -21.25 42.34
C GLU A 326 -66.38 -20.13 41.46
N GLN A 327 -67.15 -19.06 41.21
CA GLN A 327 -66.68 -17.90 40.46
C GLN A 327 -65.50 -17.18 41.13
N VAL A 328 -65.50 -17.10 42.47
CA VAL A 328 -64.38 -16.53 43.22
C VAL A 328 -63.14 -17.43 43.11
N ALA A 329 -63.30 -18.75 43.15
CA ALA A 329 -62.20 -19.69 42.96
C ALA A 329 -61.57 -19.55 41.56
N ASP A 330 -62.39 -19.49 40.51
CA ASP A 330 -61.93 -19.23 39.14
C ASP A 330 -61.23 -17.87 39.03
N GLY A 331 -61.82 -16.83 39.62
CA GLY A 331 -61.24 -15.49 39.67
C GLY A 331 -59.85 -15.47 40.31
N ARG A 332 -59.66 -16.24 41.39
CA ARG A 332 -58.35 -16.41 42.04
C ARG A 332 -57.34 -17.11 41.15
N GLN A 333 -57.74 -18.15 40.43
CA GLN A 333 -56.84 -18.85 39.50
C GLN A 333 -56.36 -17.90 38.40
N VAL A 334 -57.26 -17.09 37.83
CA VAL A 334 -56.91 -16.08 36.82
C VAL A 334 -56.00 -15.00 37.40
N ALA A 335 -56.27 -14.53 38.62
CA ALA A 335 -55.43 -13.55 39.30
C ALA A 335 -54.02 -14.09 39.58
N ASN A 336 -53.88 -15.33 40.06
CA ASN A 336 -52.58 -15.97 40.25
C ASN A 336 -51.81 -16.09 38.94
N ARG A 337 -52.47 -16.50 37.85
CA ARG A 337 -51.82 -16.56 36.53
C ARG A 337 -51.37 -15.18 36.06
N THR A 338 -52.12 -14.14 36.39
CA THR A 338 -51.75 -12.75 36.08
C THR A 338 -50.47 -12.35 36.83
N VAL A 339 -50.31 -12.74 38.10
CA VAL A 339 -49.07 -12.53 38.86
C VAL A 339 -47.88 -13.19 38.17
N GLU A 340 -47.99 -14.47 37.79
CA GLU A 340 -46.92 -15.20 37.09
C GLU A 340 -46.49 -14.51 35.78
N VAL A 341 -47.45 -13.98 35.02
CA VAL A 341 -47.17 -13.24 33.77
C VAL A 341 -46.43 -11.94 34.06
N ILE A 342 -46.85 -11.17 35.07
CA ILE A 342 -46.17 -9.92 35.43
C ILE A 342 -44.77 -10.19 35.98
N GLU A 343 -44.59 -11.23 36.79
CA GLU A 343 -43.27 -11.67 37.28
C GLU A 343 -42.34 -12.04 36.10
N GLY A 344 -42.86 -12.75 35.09
CA GLY A 344 -42.13 -13.02 33.85
C GLY A 344 -41.73 -11.75 33.10
N MET A 345 -42.64 -10.79 32.96
CA MET A 345 -42.35 -9.49 32.31
C MET A 345 -41.27 -8.70 33.06
N VAL A 346 -41.33 -8.66 34.40
CA VAL A 346 -40.33 -8.02 35.25
C VAL A 346 -38.94 -8.61 35.01
N GLN A 347 -38.85 -9.95 34.93
CA GLN A 347 -37.59 -10.63 34.62
C GLN A 347 -37.06 -10.29 33.22
N GLU A 348 -37.94 -10.27 32.20
CA GLU A 348 -37.55 -9.89 30.82
C GLU A 348 -37.07 -8.43 30.74
N ILE A 349 -37.71 -7.52 31.48
CA ILE A 349 -37.30 -6.11 31.58
C ILE A 349 -35.89 -5.99 32.20
N SER A 350 -35.59 -6.79 33.23
CA SER A 350 -34.27 -6.82 33.86
C SER A 350 -33.17 -7.24 32.87
N VAL A 351 -33.42 -8.31 32.09
CA VAL A 351 -32.51 -8.74 31.02
C VAL A 351 -32.34 -7.66 29.95
N ALA A 352 -33.40 -6.96 29.57
CA ALA A 352 -33.32 -5.84 28.62
C ALA A 352 -32.49 -4.66 29.17
N ALA A 353 -32.56 -4.39 30.48
CA ALA A 353 -31.75 -3.38 31.14
C ALA A 353 -30.25 -3.74 31.12
N GLU A 354 -29.92 -5.02 31.38
CA GLU A 354 -28.54 -5.52 31.28
C GLU A 354 -28.01 -5.41 29.85
N GLY A 355 -28.81 -5.79 28.84
CA GLY A 355 -28.45 -5.63 27.44
C GLY A 355 -28.20 -4.17 27.05
N SER A 356 -29.03 -3.26 27.55
CA SER A 356 -28.85 -1.81 27.34
C SER A 356 -27.56 -1.31 28.00
N ARG A 357 -27.22 -1.79 29.21
CA ARG A 357 -25.95 -1.46 29.88
C ARG A 357 -24.74 -1.89 29.06
N ALA A 358 -24.75 -3.12 28.54
CA ALA A 358 -23.68 -3.62 27.69
C ALA A 358 -23.52 -2.79 26.39
N ILE A 359 -24.62 -2.33 25.80
CA ILE A 359 -24.59 -1.42 24.63
C ILE A 359 -23.95 -0.07 25.00
N GLY A 360 -24.27 0.48 26.17
CA GLY A 360 -23.66 1.72 26.67
C GLY A 360 -22.14 1.60 26.84
N GLU A 361 -21.68 0.53 27.52
CA GLU A 361 -20.26 0.24 27.72
C GLU A 361 -19.52 0.02 26.38
N GLY A 362 -20.15 -0.71 25.44
CA GLY A 362 -19.63 -0.90 24.09
C GLY A 362 -19.49 0.40 23.31
N SER A 363 -20.47 1.30 23.45
CA SER A 363 -20.44 2.63 22.83
C SER A 363 -19.32 3.51 23.39
N GLN A 364 -19.10 3.48 24.71
CA GLN A 364 -18.00 4.20 25.35
C GLN A 364 -16.63 3.71 24.85
N THR A 365 -16.46 2.40 24.70
CA THR A 365 -15.25 1.81 24.12
C THR A 365 -15.07 2.25 22.66
N GLN A 366 -16.15 2.29 21.87
CA GLN A 366 -16.12 2.74 20.49
C GLN A 366 -15.67 4.19 20.35
N VAL A 367 -16.13 5.08 21.24
CA VAL A 367 -15.67 6.50 21.29
C VAL A 367 -14.16 6.58 21.54
N ALA A 368 -13.64 5.78 22.48
CA ALA A 368 -12.21 5.76 22.78
C ALA A 368 -11.36 5.29 21.58
N GLU A 369 -11.80 4.25 20.88
CA GLU A 369 -11.13 3.75 19.68
C GLU A 369 -11.22 4.73 18.49
N LEU A 370 -12.34 5.43 18.34
CA LEU A 370 -12.49 6.49 17.34
C LEU A 370 -11.53 7.66 17.62
N GLY A 371 -11.31 8.02 18.89
CA GLY A 371 -10.29 9.00 19.29
C GLY A 371 -8.87 8.56 18.91
N ARG A 372 -8.54 7.28 19.14
CA ARG A 372 -7.24 6.70 18.71
C ARG A 372 -7.09 6.70 17.18
N LEU A 373 -8.16 6.35 16.46
CA LEU A 373 -8.20 6.39 15.01
C LEU A 373 -7.94 7.81 14.49
N GLN A 374 -8.58 8.81 15.09
CA GLN A 374 -8.36 10.21 14.70
C GLN A 374 -6.89 10.62 14.84
N HIS A 375 -6.24 10.32 15.97
CA HIS A 375 -4.81 10.62 16.14
C HIS A 375 -3.91 9.88 15.15
N THR A 376 -4.24 8.62 14.85
CA THR A 376 -3.50 7.82 13.87
C THR A 376 -3.62 8.42 12.47
N LEU A 377 -4.80 8.91 12.10
CA LEU A 377 -5.05 9.59 10.84
C LEU A 377 -4.31 10.93 10.75
N GLU A 378 -4.32 11.73 11.82
CA GLU A 378 -3.55 12.98 11.88
C GLU A 378 -2.05 12.72 11.66
N ALA A 379 -1.49 11.70 12.31
CA ALA A 379 -0.11 11.30 12.12
C ALA A 379 0.18 10.79 10.68
N LEU A 380 -0.75 10.01 10.10
CA LEU A 380 -0.65 9.54 8.73
C LEU A 380 -0.61 10.72 7.74
N PHE A 381 -1.51 11.69 7.87
CA PHE A 381 -1.55 12.85 6.97
C PHE A 381 -0.36 13.78 7.15
N ALA A 382 0.14 13.96 8.39
CA ALA A 382 1.39 14.66 8.62
C ALA A 382 2.57 13.97 7.89
N THR A 383 2.63 12.64 7.96
CA THR A 383 3.67 11.85 7.26
C THR A 383 3.51 11.93 5.74
N LEU A 384 2.28 11.92 5.21
CA LEU A 384 2.00 12.09 3.78
C LEU A 384 2.41 13.48 3.29
N HIS A 385 2.15 14.52 4.09
CA HIS A 385 2.56 15.89 3.77
C HIS A 385 4.10 16.01 3.75
N GLU A 386 4.77 15.47 4.76
CA GLU A 386 6.25 15.41 4.79
C GLU A 386 6.79 14.63 3.59
N SER A 387 6.19 13.50 3.25
CA SER A 387 6.54 12.71 2.06
C SER A 387 6.39 13.52 0.78
N GLY A 388 5.30 14.27 0.63
CA GLY A 388 5.09 15.17 -0.52
C GLY A 388 6.20 16.22 -0.67
N SER A 389 6.69 16.79 0.45
CA SER A 389 7.82 17.72 0.44
C SER A 389 9.13 17.05 -0.01
N LYS A 390 9.41 15.84 0.50
CA LYS A 390 10.59 15.04 0.12
C LYS A 390 10.55 14.67 -1.35
N VAL A 391 9.40 14.26 -1.85
CA VAL A 391 9.16 13.92 -3.25
C VAL A 391 9.39 15.12 -4.17
N THR A 392 8.96 16.32 -3.75
CA THR A 392 9.24 17.57 -4.49
C THR A 392 10.74 17.84 -4.56
N ALA A 393 11.47 17.67 -3.45
CA ALA A 393 12.92 17.77 -3.44
C ALA A 393 13.59 16.72 -4.34
N THR A 394 13.11 15.47 -4.34
CA THR A 394 13.59 14.40 -5.24
C THR A 394 13.37 14.76 -6.71
N ALA A 395 12.23 15.35 -7.07
CA ALA A 395 11.97 15.81 -8.42
C ALA A 395 12.96 16.90 -8.86
N ALA A 396 13.25 17.87 -7.98
CA ALA A 396 14.22 18.93 -8.23
C ALA A 396 15.67 18.40 -8.36
N ILE A 397 16.03 17.39 -7.55
CA ILE A 397 17.32 16.68 -7.70
C ILE A 397 17.38 15.99 -9.06
N GLY A 398 16.30 15.31 -9.47
CA GLY A 398 16.21 14.70 -10.81
C GLY A 398 16.43 15.70 -11.94
N GLU A 399 15.82 16.88 -11.85
CA GLU A 399 16.01 17.98 -12.81
C GLU A 399 17.46 18.50 -12.82
N THR A 400 18.08 18.65 -11.65
CA THR A 400 19.50 19.04 -11.56
C THR A 400 20.43 18.00 -12.18
N ILE A 401 20.16 16.70 -11.97
CA ILE A 401 20.91 15.60 -12.59
C ILE A 401 20.77 15.64 -14.11
N PHE A 402 19.57 15.95 -14.61
CA PHE A 402 19.31 16.14 -16.04
C PHE A 402 20.15 17.30 -16.61
N GLU A 403 20.14 18.48 -15.97
CA GLU A 403 20.92 19.63 -16.41
C GLU A 403 22.44 19.35 -16.43
N VAL A 404 22.96 18.69 -15.39
CA VAL A 404 24.37 18.29 -15.33
C VAL A 404 24.70 17.29 -16.43
N SER A 405 23.80 16.34 -16.71
CA SER A 405 23.97 15.36 -17.78
C SER A 405 23.96 16.00 -19.17
N GLU A 406 23.06 16.95 -19.41
CA GLU A 406 23.02 17.74 -20.64
C GLU A 406 24.32 18.52 -20.85
N ARG A 407 24.81 19.20 -19.81
CA ARG A 407 26.09 19.92 -19.89
C ARG A 407 27.28 18.96 -20.14
N LEU A 408 27.26 17.78 -19.53
CA LEU A 408 28.26 16.74 -19.79
C LEU A 408 28.19 16.27 -21.25
N ASN A 409 26.99 16.01 -21.77
CA ASN A 409 26.77 15.58 -23.14
C ASN A 409 27.22 16.65 -24.16
N GLN A 410 26.94 17.93 -23.88
CA GLN A 410 27.44 19.07 -24.68
C GLN A 410 28.97 19.14 -24.68
N THR A 411 29.60 18.94 -23.52
CA THR A 411 31.06 18.90 -23.40
C THR A 411 31.65 17.72 -24.19
N MET A 412 31.00 16.56 -24.10
CA MET A 412 31.37 15.35 -24.85
C MET A 412 31.18 15.51 -26.37
N GLY A 413 30.22 16.32 -26.80
CA GLY A 413 29.99 16.67 -28.20
C GLY A 413 31.18 17.38 -28.86
N GLY A 414 32.05 18.02 -28.09
CA GLY A 414 33.31 18.62 -28.56
C GLY A 414 34.42 17.61 -28.86
N PHE A 415 34.26 16.34 -28.48
CA PHE A 415 35.24 15.28 -28.72
C PHE A 415 34.80 14.38 -29.88
N ASN A 416 35.72 14.14 -30.80
CA ASN A 416 35.55 13.20 -31.91
C ASN A 416 36.40 11.96 -31.66
N PHE A 417 35.75 10.82 -31.44
CA PHE A 417 36.40 9.52 -31.29
C PHE A 417 35.55 8.44 -31.94
N ARG A 418 36.17 7.32 -32.29
CA ARG A 418 35.45 6.17 -32.83
C ARG A 418 34.55 5.57 -31.76
N ARG A 419 33.23 5.66 -31.98
CA ARG A 419 32.21 4.93 -31.23
C ARG A 419 32.12 3.50 -31.77
N GLU A 420 33.17 2.72 -31.57
CA GLU A 420 33.13 1.30 -31.91
C GLU A 420 32.17 0.60 -30.93
N LEU A 421 31.13 -0.04 -31.47
CA LEU A 421 30.27 -0.92 -30.69
C LEU A 421 31.14 -2.11 -30.24
N GLN A 422 31.33 -2.28 -28.93
CA GLN A 422 32.10 -3.41 -28.41
C GLN A 422 31.44 -4.73 -28.83
N THR A 423 32.17 -5.58 -29.55
CA THR A 423 31.65 -6.83 -30.14
C THR A 423 32.31 -8.09 -29.57
N SER A 424 33.36 -7.97 -28.76
CA SER A 424 34.11 -9.12 -28.24
C SER A 424 33.44 -9.76 -27.03
N ARG A 425 33.21 -11.08 -27.10
CA ARG A 425 32.73 -11.90 -25.98
C ARG A 425 33.87 -12.13 -24.99
N THR A 426 33.64 -11.85 -23.70
CA THR A 426 34.59 -12.20 -22.63
C THR A 426 34.49 -13.69 -22.30
N THR A 427 35.57 -14.28 -21.80
CA THR A 427 35.68 -15.73 -21.54
C THR A 427 34.64 -16.26 -20.54
N GLU A 428 34.11 -15.39 -19.68
CA GLU A 428 33.11 -15.72 -18.65
C GLU A 428 31.65 -15.43 -19.06
N GLU A 429 31.42 -14.86 -20.24
CA GLU A 429 30.10 -14.46 -20.70
C GLU A 429 29.28 -15.63 -21.27
N LYS A 430 28.22 -16.00 -20.55
CA LYS A 430 27.33 -17.12 -20.86
C LYS A 430 26.07 -16.72 -21.65
N ARG A 431 25.72 -15.44 -21.76
CA ARG A 431 24.58 -14.98 -22.58
C ARG A 431 24.88 -15.06 -24.06
N ARG A 432 23.83 -15.25 -24.86
CA ARG A 432 23.88 -15.33 -26.33
C ARG A 432 24.08 -13.97 -27.00
N PHE A 433 23.76 -12.88 -26.30
CA PHE A 433 23.81 -11.52 -26.82
C PHE A 433 24.59 -10.60 -25.86
N PRO A 434 25.30 -9.58 -26.37
CA PRO A 434 25.96 -8.57 -25.55
C PRO A 434 24.99 -7.87 -24.60
N ARG A 435 25.50 -7.42 -23.46
CA ARG A 435 24.73 -6.72 -22.43
C ARG A 435 25.05 -5.24 -22.44
N ALA A 436 24.01 -4.42 -22.39
CA ALA A 436 24.12 -3.04 -21.96
C ALA A 436 23.94 -2.98 -20.44
N GLU A 437 24.94 -2.50 -19.71
CA GLU A 437 24.95 -2.40 -18.24
C GLU A 437 24.30 -1.09 -17.80
N ASN A 438 23.04 -0.93 -18.20
CA ASN A 438 22.27 0.29 -18.05
C ASN A 438 20.96 0.01 -17.32
N SER A 439 20.56 0.94 -16.46
CA SER A 439 19.35 0.85 -15.67
C SER A 439 18.16 1.50 -16.37
N LEU A 440 17.15 0.67 -16.60
CA LEU A 440 15.86 1.04 -17.14
C LEU A 440 14.78 0.72 -16.10
N ARG A 441 13.75 1.56 -16.04
CA ARG A 441 12.57 1.30 -15.22
C ARG A 441 11.80 0.11 -15.79
N VAL A 442 11.41 -0.81 -14.91
CA VAL A 442 10.67 -2.02 -15.24
C VAL A 442 9.48 -2.14 -14.30
N HIS A 443 8.26 -2.20 -14.85
CA HIS A 443 7.11 -2.69 -14.10
C HIS A 443 7.03 -4.19 -14.22
N VAL A 444 6.97 -4.89 -13.10
CA VAL A 444 6.86 -6.35 -13.05
C VAL A 444 5.45 -6.71 -12.62
N VAL A 445 4.83 -7.66 -13.29
CA VAL A 445 3.48 -8.16 -12.99
C VAL A 445 3.55 -9.65 -12.77
N HIS A 446 3.06 -10.12 -11.62
CA HIS A 446 2.99 -11.54 -11.25
C HIS A 446 1.79 -11.79 -10.34
N GLU A 447 0.93 -12.76 -10.68
CA GLU A 447 -0.23 -13.20 -9.88
C GLU A 447 -1.05 -12.02 -9.30
N GLU A 448 -1.47 -11.10 -10.17
CA GLU A 448 -2.23 -9.87 -9.87
C GLU A 448 -1.48 -8.77 -9.10
N ARG A 449 -0.24 -9.02 -8.69
CA ARG A 449 0.62 -8.00 -8.06
C ARG A 449 1.47 -7.30 -9.10
N ALA A 450 1.58 -5.98 -8.97
CA ALA A 450 2.47 -5.15 -9.77
C ALA A 450 3.56 -4.54 -8.88
N PHE A 451 4.76 -4.49 -9.43
CA PHE A 451 5.95 -4.06 -8.71
C PHE A 451 6.80 -3.13 -9.55
N GLU A 452 7.45 -2.17 -8.90
CA GLU A 452 8.48 -1.33 -9.51
C GLU A 452 9.85 -1.98 -9.34
N GLY A 453 10.62 -2.01 -10.42
CA GLY A 453 11.99 -2.50 -10.44
C GLY A 453 12.86 -1.71 -11.41
N ILE A 454 14.16 -1.96 -11.31
CA ILE A 454 15.14 -1.43 -12.25
C ILE A 454 15.93 -2.57 -12.89
N SER A 455 16.27 -2.44 -14.16
CA SER A 455 17.29 -3.31 -14.74
C SER A 455 18.68 -2.92 -14.23
N LEU A 456 19.58 -3.90 -14.11
CA LEU A 456 21.02 -3.67 -13.93
C LEU A 456 21.79 -3.94 -15.23
N ASP A 457 21.22 -4.76 -16.10
CA ASP A 457 21.66 -4.92 -17.47
C ASP A 457 20.48 -5.30 -18.37
N ILE A 458 20.65 -5.18 -19.68
CA ILE A 458 19.68 -5.63 -20.67
C ILE A 458 20.39 -6.21 -21.90
N SER A 459 19.84 -7.29 -22.45
CA SER A 459 20.23 -7.86 -23.74
C SER A 459 19.01 -8.36 -24.51
N LEU A 460 19.19 -8.80 -25.75
CA LEU A 460 18.08 -9.35 -26.54
C LEU A 460 17.48 -10.65 -25.97
N SER A 461 18.16 -11.32 -25.03
CA SER A 461 17.68 -12.57 -24.42
C SER A 461 17.13 -12.41 -23.00
N GLY A 462 17.35 -11.28 -22.34
CA GLY A 462 16.99 -11.13 -20.93
C GLY A 462 17.61 -9.91 -20.26
N LEU A 463 17.38 -9.81 -18.95
CA LEU A 463 17.89 -8.72 -18.11
C LEU A 463 18.23 -9.22 -16.71
N ARG A 464 19.05 -8.44 -16.00
CA ARG A 464 19.13 -8.51 -14.53
C ARG A 464 18.16 -7.49 -13.97
N LEU A 465 17.26 -7.93 -13.11
CA LEU A 465 16.25 -7.10 -12.46
C LEU A 465 16.61 -6.94 -10.99
N SER A 466 16.50 -5.73 -10.46
CA SER A 466 16.54 -5.45 -9.03
C SER A 466 15.16 -5.06 -8.55
N LEU A 467 14.68 -5.73 -7.50
CA LEU A 467 13.44 -5.42 -6.78
C LEU A 467 13.73 -5.12 -5.31
N GLY A 468 12.81 -4.41 -4.65
CA GLY A 468 12.88 -4.12 -3.22
C GLY A 468 12.79 -5.37 -2.33
N GLN A 469 13.17 -5.20 -1.05
CA GLN A 469 13.43 -6.26 -0.07
C GLN A 469 12.27 -7.26 0.13
N ASP A 470 11.02 -6.81 0.07
CA ASP A 470 9.84 -7.61 0.46
C ASP A 470 9.21 -8.42 -0.68
N GLN A 471 9.83 -8.42 -1.85
CA GLN A 471 9.28 -9.07 -3.03
C GLN A 471 10.08 -10.32 -3.38
N ILE A 472 9.54 -11.48 -2.99
CA ILE A 472 10.11 -12.78 -3.33
C ILE A 472 9.32 -13.36 -4.50
N LEU A 473 9.95 -13.42 -5.68
CA LEU A 473 9.39 -14.11 -6.83
C LEU A 473 9.89 -15.57 -6.85
N PRO A 474 9.01 -16.55 -7.15
CA PRO A 474 9.42 -17.94 -7.23
C PRO A 474 10.47 -18.16 -8.32
N SER A 475 11.38 -19.10 -8.10
CA SER A 475 12.24 -19.62 -9.16
C SER A 475 11.38 -20.17 -10.30
N GLN A 476 11.77 -19.91 -11.55
CA GLN A 476 11.03 -20.30 -12.76
C GLN A 476 9.65 -19.64 -12.92
N ALA A 477 9.27 -18.67 -12.09
CA ALA A 477 8.04 -17.92 -12.26
C ALA A 477 8.02 -17.17 -13.60
N LEU A 478 6.86 -17.17 -14.25
CA LEU A 478 6.59 -16.36 -15.43
C LEU A 478 6.11 -14.97 -14.99
N LEU A 479 6.75 -13.94 -15.53
CA LEU A 479 6.52 -12.55 -15.20
C LEU A 479 6.05 -11.81 -16.46
N GLY A 480 5.07 -10.93 -16.30
CA GLY A 480 4.84 -9.84 -17.23
C GLY A 480 5.81 -8.70 -16.90
N LEU A 481 6.53 -8.17 -17.88
CA LEU A 481 7.44 -7.05 -17.72
C LEU A 481 7.01 -5.91 -18.63
N LYS A 482 6.86 -4.70 -18.09
CA LYS A 482 6.70 -3.48 -18.90
C LYS A 482 7.98 -2.65 -18.78
N LEU A 483 8.75 -2.55 -19.87
CA LEU A 483 10.02 -1.84 -19.87
C LEU A 483 9.84 -0.44 -20.46
N TYR A 484 10.31 0.57 -19.72
CA TYR A 484 10.39 1.94 -20.19
C TYR A 484 11.69 2.13 -20.97
N MET A 485 11.56 2.52 -22.23
CA MET A 485 12.69 2.64 -23.15
C MET A 485 13.39 3.99 -22.99
N PRO A 486 14.70 4.06 -23.28
CA PRO A 486 15.42 5.32 -23.26
C PRO A 486 14.85 6.29 -24.28
N ARG A 487 14.67 7.56 -23.90
CA ARG A 487 14.16 8.65 -24.75
C ARG A 487 15.08 9.86 -24.74
N SER A 488 14.96 10.72 -25.73
CA SER A 488 15.81 11.91 -25.86
C SER A 488 15.27 13.11 -25.08
N SER A 489 14.00 13.07 -24.65
CA SER A 489 13.35 14.13 -23.89
C SER A 489 12.50 13.56 -22.74
N LEU A 490 12.34 14.35 -21.68
CA LEU A 490 11.54 13.98 -20.52
C LEU A 490 10.06 13.79 -20.89
N GLU A 491 9.55 14.60 -21.81
CA GLU A 491 8.16 14.53 -22.26
C GLU A 491 7.89 13.23 -23.04
N GLU A 492 8.80 12.84 -23.95
CA GLU A 492 8.73 11.54 -24.62
C GLU A 492 8.83 10.39 -23.61
N PHE A 493 9.71 10.49 -22.61
CA PHE A 493 9.86 9.46 -21.59
C PHE A 493 8.57 9.28 -20.77
N ARG A 494 7.88 10.37 -20.45
CA ARG A 494 6.63 10.36 -19.68
C ARG A 494 5.45 9.83 -20.49
N ASN A 495 5.36 10.21 -21.76
CA ASN A 495 4.23 9.88 -22.62
C ASN A 495 4.41 8.55 -23.38
N GLN A 496 5.54 7.86 -23.18
CA GLN A 496 5.78 6.58 -23.84
C GLN A 496 4.82 5.50 -23.35
N GLN A 497 4.45 4.61 -24.25
CA GLN A 497 3.91 3.31 -23.87
C GLN A 497 5.09 2.34 -23.64
N PRO A 498 5.23 1.75 -22.45
CA PRO A 498 6.30 0.80 -22.18
C PRO A 498 6.08 -0.47 -23.00
N ILE A 499 7.16 -1.13 -23.40
CA ILE A 499 7.03 -2.39 -24.14
C ILE A 499 6.63 -3.50 -23.18
N SER A 500 5.66 -4.33 -23.57
CA SER A 500 5.26 -5.49 -22.78
C SER A 500 6.03 -6.74 -23.23
N LEU A 501 6.68 -7.41 -22.27
CA LEU A 501 7.45 -8.63 -22.45
C LEU A 501 6.97 -9.70 -21.47
N SER A 502 7.17 -10.97 -21.83
CA SER A 502 7.12 -12.07 -20.87
C SER A 502 8.54 -12.51 -20.53
N GLY A 503 8.82 -12.78 -19.27
CA GLY A 503 10.13 -13.23 -18.82
C GLY A 503 10.03 -14.29 -17.73
N ARG A 504 10.96 -15.24 -17.74
CA ARG A 504 11.07 -16.30 -16.74
C ARG A 504 12.23 -16.02 -15.77
N VAL A 505 11.99 -16.21 -14.48
CA VAL A 505 13.03 -16.15 -13.45
C VAL A 505 13.97 -17.35 -13.58
N MET A 506 15.24 -17.10 -13.90
CA MET A 506 16.26 -18.14 -14.06
C MET A 506 17.07 -18.37 -12.78
N TRP A 507 17.35 -17.29 -12.05
CA TRP A 507 18.04 -17.32 -10.77
C TRP A 507 17.65 -16.09 -9.95
N LEU A 508 17.83 -16.19 -8.64
CA LEU A 508 17.72 -15.06 -7.73
C LEU A 508 18.93 -15.01 -6.79
N ARG A 509 19.31 -13.81 -6.36
CA ARG A 509 20.39 -13.56 -5.42
C ARG A 509 20.02 -12.38 -4.54
N LYS A 510 20.12 -12.53 -3.22
CA LYS A 510 19.97 -11.40 -2.29
C LYS A 510 21.24 -10.55 -2.30
N ASP A 511 21.08 -9.24 -2.36
CA ASP A 511 22.16 -8.24 -2.37
C ASP A 511 21.76 -7.05 -1.48
N GLY A 512 22.08 -7.14 -0.19
CA GLY A 512 21.65 -6.16 0.81
C GLY A 512 20.13 -6.07 0.94
N GLU A 513 19.59 -4.86 0.78
CA GLU A 513 18.15 -4.55 0.80
C GLU A 513 17.44 -4.86 -0.53
N HIS A 514 18.18 -5.27 -1.56
CA HIS A 514 17.62 -5.60 -2.86
C HIS A 514 17.69 -7.10 -3.14
N THR A 515 16.70 -7.59 -3.90
CA THR A 515 16.76 -8.94 -4.47
C THR A 515 17.00 -8.83 -5.98
N LEU A 516 18.08 -9.46 -6.43
CA LEU A 516 18.47 -9.52 -7.83
C LEU A 516 17.90 -10.76 -8.48
N TYR A 517 17.32 -10.60 -9.66
CA TYR A 517 16.75 -11.67 -10.45
C TYR A 517 17.39 -11.69 -11.84
N GLY A 518 17.82 -12.88 -12.28
CA GLY A 518 18.16 -13.12 -13.67
C GLY A 518 16.92 -13.50 -14.44
N ILE A 519 16.47 -12.66 -15.36
CA ILE A 519 15.27 -12.90 -16.15
C ILE A 519 15.64 -13.24 -17.59
N GLN A 520 15.06 -14.32 -18.12
CA GLN A 520 15.15 -14.68 -19.53
C GLN A 520 13.85 -14.32 -20.23
N PHE A 521 13.91 -13.61 -21.36
CA PHE A 521 12.72 -13.26 -22.13
C PHE A 521 12.15 -14.46 -22.87
N GLU A 522 10.82 -14.55 -22.92
CA GLU A 522 10.05 -15.57 -23.65
C GLU A 522 9.16 -14.91 -24.70
N ASN A 523 8.96 -15.59 -25.84
CA ASN A 523 8.02 -15.19 -26.90
C ASN A 523 8.15 -13.73 -27.37
N LEU A 524 9.38 -13.25 -27.57
CA LEU A 524 9.66 -11.91 -28.10
C LEU A 524 9.09 -11.76 -29.52
N ASN A 525 8.10 -10.87 -29.67
CA ASN A 525 7.65 -10.41 -30.98
C ASN A 525 8.68 -9.48 -31.64
N GLU A 526 8.53 -9.23 -32.95
CA GLU A 526 9.53 -8.46 -33.70
C GLU A 526 9.61 -6.99 -33.27
N ALA A 527 8.48 -6.38 -32.88
CA ALA A 527 8.46 -5.00 -32.37
C ALA A 527 9.26 -4.86 -31.06
N SER A 528 9.06 -5.77 -30.12
CA SER A 528 9.81 -5.84 -28.86
C SER A 528 11.29 -6.12 -29.10
N ARG A 529 11.63 -6.99 -30.06
CA ARG A 529 13.03 -7.23 -30.45
C ARG A 529 13.67 -5.97 -31.02
N GLN A 530 12.98 -5.25 -31.89
CA GLN A 530 13.47 -3.99 -32.46
C GLN A 530 13.66 -2.91 -31.38
N ALA A 531 12.71 -2.79 -30.44
CA ALA A 531 12.83 -1.86 -29.32
C ALA A 531 14.02 -2.19 -28.41
N LEU A 532 14.26 -3.47 -28.10
CA LEU A 532 15.46 -3.90 -27.36
C LEU A 532 16.75 -3.61 -28.13
N ARG A 533 16.78 -3.83 -29.45
CA ARG A 533 17.94 -3.46 -30.29
C ARG A 533 18.22 -1.96 -30.21
N GLN A 534 17.17 -1.13 -30.30
CA GLN A 534 17.29 0.33 -30.18
C GLN A 534 17.81 0.74 -28.80
N ALA A 535 17.31 0.13 -27.72
CA ALA A 535 17.79 0.41 -26.37
C ALA A 535 19.26 0.05 -26.16
N VAL A 536 19.70 -1.13 -26.61
CA VAL A 536 21.10 -1.54 -26.50
C VAL A 536 22.01 -0.64 -27.36
N THR A 537 21.55 -0.25 -28.55
CA THR A 537 22.28 0.66 -29.45
C THR A 537 22.38 2.07 -28.88
N TYR A 538 21.33 2.56 -28.20
CA TYR A 538 21.32 3.86 -27.53
C TYR A 538 22.51 4.00 -26.55
N PHE A 539 22.84 2.92 -25.82
CA PHE A 539 23.98 2.87 -24.91
C PHE A 539 25.32 2.46 -25.56
N ASN A 540 25.46 2.65 -26.88
CA ASN A 540 26.69 2.37 -27.64
C ASN A 540 27.17 0.90 -27.50
N LYS A 541 26.25 -0.07 -27.37
CA LYS A 541 26.57 -1.50 -27.34
C LYS A 541 26.04 -2.21 -28.58
N ALA A 542 26.78 -3.21 -29.07
CA ALA A 542 26.32 -4.02 -30.19
C ALA A 542 25.14 -4.90 -29.73
N PRO A 543 24.06 -5.01 -30.52
CA PRO A 543 22.94 -5.90 -30.16
C PRO A 543 23.29 -7.39 -30.30
N GLU A 544 24.30 -7.72 -31.11
CA GLU A 544 24.75 -9.08 -31.44
C GLU A 544 26.28 -9.13 -31.41
N TYR A 545 26.85 -10.29 -31.05
CA TYR A 545 28.28 -10.53 -31.20
C TYR A 545 28.64 -10.62 -32.70
N GLN A 546 29.82 -10.12 -33.07
CA GLN A 546 30.34 -10.26 -34.43
C GLN A 546 30.98 -11.62 -34.66
#